data_AF-A0A6I2XWX0-F1
#
_entry.id   AF-A0A6I2XWX0-F1
#
_cell.length_a   1.000
_cell.length_b   1.000
_cell.length_c   1.000
_cell.angle_alpha   90.00
_cell.angle_beta   90.00
_cell.angle_gamma   90.00
#
_symmetry.space_group_name_H-M   'P 1'
#
loop_
_entity.id
_entity.type
_entity.pdbx_description
1 polymer ?
#
loop_
_entity_poly.entity_id
_entity_poly.type
_entity_poly.pdbx_seq_one_letter_code
_entity_poly.pdbx_strand_id
1 'polypeptide(L)'
;MIPGSLVLSASPALAAGTPSAVTTPSEATAATPVAEGRTLMSPAQRMLRLTLSSAQTRDMRGVEPSMYRGRYFRASVEVKRQCIAKRESEGHYDVVSRSGYHGAYQMSPQLARGATWMMVREHRQLLGDQAAVRVLAKLRATPLSRWPRYWQDAAFSTIYNWRGTGSGAAHWRGGRWHC
;
A
#
# COMPACT_ATOMS: atom_id res chain seq x y z
N MET A 1 -6.69 -58.67 -18.98
CA MET A 1 -7.86 -58.08 -19.66
C MET A 1 -7.36 -57.14 -20.74
N ILE A 2 -7.96 -57.26 -21.91
CA ILE A 2 -7.57 -56.72 -23.22
C ILE A 2 -7.77 -55.18 -23.27
N PRO A 3 -6.92 -54.46 -24.03
CA PRO A 3 -6.96 -53.01 -24.20
C PRO A 3 -8.02 -52.57 -25.21
N GLY A 4 -8.42 -51.30 -25.18
CA GLY A 4 -9.13 -50.66 -26.27
C GLY A 4 -9.49 -49.21 -25.90
N SER A 5 -9.60 -48.26 -26.82
CA SER A 5 -9.20 -48.12 -28.23
C SER A 5 -9.32 -46.62 -28.51
N LEU A 6 -8.44 -46.08 -29.35
CA LEU A 6 -8.56 -44.73 -29.89
C LEU A 6 -9.87 -44.54 -30.67
N VAL A 7 -10.46 -43.34 -30.62
CA VAL A 7 -11.00 -42.71 -31.84
C VAL A 7 -10.84 -41.19 -31.84
N LEU A 8 -10.32 -40.72 -32.96
CA LEU A 8 -10.15 -39.35 -33.43
C LEU A 8 -11.46 -38.93 -34.15
N SER A 9 -11.92 -37.68 -34.04
CA SER A 9 -12.75 -37.06 -35.10
C SER A 9 -12.85 -35.54 -35.03
N ALA A 10 -12.21 -34.94 -36.04
CA ALA A 10 -12.52 -33.77 -36.87
C ALA A 10 -13.59 -32.73 -36.48
N SER A 11 -13.19 -31.46 -36.63
CA SER A 11 -14.07 -30.32 -36.99
C SER A 11 -14.49 -30.37 -38.47
N PRO A 12 -15.66 -29.79 -38.80
CA PRO A 12 -15.73 -28.58 -39.65
C PRO A 12 -16.86 -27.65 -39.13
N ALA A 13 -17.26 -26.49 -39.67
CA ALA A 13 -16.76 -25.43 -40.55
C ALA A 13 -17.78 -24.27 -40.43
N LEU A 14 -17.40 -23.09 -40.92
CA LEU A 14 -18.21 -21.86 -41.01
C LEU A 14 -19.61 -22.05 -41.61
N ALA A 15 -20.56 -21.22 -41.15
CA ALA A 15 -21.59 -20.66 -42.04
C ALA A 15 -21.92 -19.22 -41.64
N ALA A 16 -21.76 -18.33 -42.62
CA ALA A 16 -22.09 -16.91 -42.60
C ALA A 16 -23.61 -16.69 -42.67
N GLY A 17 -24.08 -15.60 -42.07
CA GLY A 17 -25.46 -15.14 -42.19
C GLY A 17 -25.60 -13.66 -41.86
N THR A 18 -25.67 -12.83 -42.88
CA THR A 18 -26.22 -11.46 -42.89
C THR A 18 -27.01 -11.35 -44.21
N PRO A 19 -28.18 -10.69 -44.26
CA PRO A 19 -28.20 -9.22 -44.21
C PRO A 19 -29.43 -8.53 -43.56
N SER A 20 -29.14 -7.30 -43.13
CA SER A 20 -29.91 -6.05 -43.17
C SER A 20 -31.44 -6.02 -43.06
N ALA A 21 -31.93 -5.26 -42.08
CA ALA A 21 -33.12 -4.42 -42.23
C ALA A 21 -32.83 -3.01 -41.68
N VAL A 22 -33.11 -2.02 -42.51
CA VAL A 22 -32.95 -0.58 -42.33
C VAL A 22 -34.10 -0.01 -41.51
N THR A 23 -33.85 0.87 -40.55
CA THR A 23 -34.84 1.84 -40.05
C THR A 23 -34.11 3.10 -39.52
N THR A 24 -34.39 4.21 -40.22
CA THR A 24 -34.30 5.66 -39.96
C THR A 24 -33.43 6.27 -38.84
N PRO A 25 -32.80 7.45 -39.11
CA PRO A 25 -32.06 8.21 -38.12
C PRO A 25 -33.01 9.01 -37.22
N SER A 26 -32.97 8.72 -35.91
CA SER A 26 -33.61 9.58 -34.90
C SER A 26 -32.64 10.68 -34.50
N GLU A 27 -33.14 11.90 -34.69
CA GLU A 27 -32.65 13.22 -34.33
C GLU A 27 -31.69 13.26 -33.13
N ALA A 28 -30.50 13.79 -33.39
CA ALA A 28 -29.48 14.07 -32.41
C ALA A 28 -29.99 15.12 -31.40
N THR A 29 -30.40 14.67 -30.21
CA THR A 29 -30.21 15.51 -29.03
C THR A 29 -28.71 15.54 -28.78
N ALA A 30 -28.08 16.66 -29.12
CA ALA A 30 -26.70 16.93 -28.79
C ALA A 30 -26.54 16.81 -27.26
N ALA A 31 -26.15 15.62 -26.80
CA ALA A 31 -25.53 15.48 -25.50
C ALA A 31 -24.26 16.31 -25.57
N THR A 32 -24.29 17.47 -24.91
CA THR A 32 -23.11 18.22 -24.54
C THR A 32 -22.04 17.21 -24.12
N PRO A 33 -20.85 17.16 -24.75
CA PRO A 33 -19.80 16.38 -24.18
C PRO A 33 -19.50 17.05 -22.85
N VAL A 34 -19.95 16.43 -21.75
CA VAL A 34 -19.39 16.70 -20.45
C VAL A 34 -17.95 16.17 -20.54
N ALA A 35 -17.09 16.98 -21.14
CA ALA A 35 -15.66 16.88 -21.01
C ALA A 35 -15.32 17.32 -19.58
N GLU A 36 -15.85 16.61 -18.58
CA GLU A 36 -15.33 16.69 -17.23
C GLU A 36 -14.01 15.95 -17.26
N GLY A 37 -12.96 16.74 -17.42
CA GLY A 37 -11.59 16.31 -17.42
C GLY A 37 -11.34 15.41 -16.22
N ARG A 38 -11.33 14.10 -16.45
CA ARG A 38 -10.48 13.18 -15.70
C ARG A 38 -9.06 13.55 -16.04
N THR A 39 -8.53 14.59 -15.39
CA THR A 39 -7.09 14.82 -15.37
C THR A 39 -6.48 13.53 -14.82
N LEU A 40 -5.84 12.74 -15.67
CA LEU A 40 -5.14 11.53 -15.25
C LEU A 40 -4.03 11.99 -14.29
N MET A 41 -4.28 11.83 -12.99
CA MET A 41 -3.31 12.18 -11.95
C MET A 41 -1.98 11.49 -12.26
N SER A 42 -0.87 12.21 -12.14
CA SER A 42 0.46 11.63 -12.32
C SER A 42 0.71 10.47 -11.34
N PRO A 43 1.63 9.53 -11.63
CA PRO A 43 1.96 8.47 -10.68
C PRO A 43 2.31 9.00 -9.28
N ALA A 44 3.07 10.09 -9.21
CA ALA A 44 3.42 10.75 -7.96
C ALA A 44 2.20 11.32 -7.23
N GLN A 45 1.27 11.97 -7.94
CA GLN A 45 0.02 12.47 -7.34
C GLN A 45 -0.86 11.33 -6.82
N ARG A 46 -0.95 10.21 -7.54
CA ARG A 46 -1.67 9.01 -7.08
C ARG A 46 -1.03 8.45 -5.81
N MET A 47 0.29 8.36 -5.76
CA MET A 47 1.02 7.93 -4.56
C MET A 47 0.84 8.89 -3.39
N LEU A 48 0.89 10.21 -3.60
CA LEU A 48 0.59 11.17 -2.54
C LEU A 48 -0.83 10.99 -1.99
N ARG A 49 -1.82 10.83 -2.86
CA ARG A 49 -3.20 10.56 -2.46
C ARG A 49 -3.29 9.28 -1.65
N LEU A 50 -2.66 8.20 -2.13
CA LEU A 50 -2.64 6.88 -1.48
C LEU A 50 -2.02 6.94 -0.08
N THR A 51 -0.88 7.63 0.06
CA THR A 51 -0.08 7.60 1.29
C THR A 51 -0.53 8.60 2.35
N LEU A 52 -1.31 9.63 1.98
CA LEU A 52 -1.73 10.69 2.89
C LEU A 52 -3.24 10.79 3.09
N SER A 53 -4.04 10.28 2.16
CA SER A 53 -5.46 10.63 2.11
C SER A 53 -6.44 9.55 1.71
N SER A 54 -5.98 8.37 1.26
CA SER A 54 -6.89 7.26 0.98
C SER A 54 -7.60 6.80 2.25
N ALA A 55 -8.79 6.21 2.09
CA ALA A 55 -9.52 5.61 3.19
C ALA A 55 -8.67 4.55 3.89
N GLN A 56 -7.99 3.70 3.12
CA GLN A 56 -7.16 2.61 3.66
C GLN A 56 -5.98 3.11 4.51
N THR A 57 -5.32 4.21 4.12
CA THR A 57 -4.19 4.73 4.91
C THR A 57 -4.63 5.51 6.14
N ARG A 58 -5.85 6.08 6.09
CA ARG A 58 -6.48 6.80 7.20
C ARG A 58 -7.20 5.90 8.17
N ASP A 59 -7.46 4.64 7.80
CA ASP A 59 -7.90 3.64 8.74
C ASP A 59 -6.75 3.26 9.68
N MET A 60 -6.90 3.63 10.95
CA MET A 60 -5.92 3.47 12.01
C MET A 60 -6.20 2.26 12.91
N ARG A 61 -7.03 1.30 12.45
CA ARG A 61 -7.48 0.14 13.23
C ARG A 61 -7.15 -1.20 12.57
N GLY A 62 -6.82 -2.20 13.37
CA GLY A 62 -6.64 -3.57 12.89
C GLY A 62 -5.26 -3.88 12.32
N VAL A 63 -4.99 -5.18 12.22
CA VAL A 63 -3.72 -5.76 11.79
C VAL A 63 -3.81 -6.12 10.32
N GLU A 64 -3.72 -5.10 9.48
CA GLU A 64 -3.85 -5.24 8.03
C GLU A 64 -2.51 -5.48 7.34
N PRO A 65 -2.48 -6.05 6.12
CA PRO A 65 -1.30 -6.04 5.27
C PRO A 65 -0.76 -4.63 5.07
N SER A 66 0.56 -4.49 5.07
CA SER A 66 1.25 -3.22 4.89
C SER A 66 0.88 -2.63 3.52
N MET A 67 0.53 -1.35 3.49
CA MET A 67 0.39 -0.63 2.22
C MET A 67 1.75 -0.22 1.64
N TYR A 68 2.80 -0.21 2.46
CA TYR A 68 4.15 0.07 2.02
C TYR A 68 4.75 -1.15 1.30
N ARG A 69 5.13 -0.93 0.04
CA ARG A 69 5.77 -1.91 -0.86
C ARG A 69 7.12 -1.42 -1.39
N GLY A 70 7.78 -0.56 -0.63
CA GLY A 70 9.03 0.06 -1.02
C GLY A 70 10.27 -0.82 -0.85
N ARG A 71 11.45 -0.23 -1.03
CA ARG A 71 12.79 -0.84 -0.98
C ARG A 71 13.02 -1.69 0.27
N TYR A 72 12.48 -1.30 1.42
CA TYR A 72 12.69 -2.01 2.68
C TYR A 72 11.56 -2.98 3.04
N PHE A 73 10.52 -3.07 2.20
CA PHE A 73 9.48 -4.07 2.38
C PHE A 73 10.02 -5.46 2.05
N ARG A 74 9.71 -6.45 2.90
CA ARG A 74 10.06 -7.86 2.69
C ARG A 74 8.84 -8.71 3.01
N ALA A 75 8.35 -9.46 2.02
CA ALA A 75 7.21 -10.35 2.21
C ALA A 75 7.47 -11.39 3.32
N SER A 76 8.70 -11.89 3.43
CA SER A 76 9.13 -12.81 4.49
C SER A 76 9.08 -12.24 5.91
N VAL A 77 9.00 -10.90 6.05
CA VAL A 77 8.91 -10.21 7.35
C VAL A 77 7.46 -9.82 7.69
N GLU A 78 6.53 -9.95 6.75
CA GLU A 78 5.19 -9.39 6.91
C GLU A 78 4.39 -10.02 8.06
N VAL A 79 4.46 -11.34 8.20
CA VAL A 79 3.83 -12.07 9.33
C VAL A 79 4.40 -11.58 10.67
N LYS A 80 5.72 -11.37 10.73
CA LYS A 80 6.39 -10.81 11.92
C LYS A 80 5.90 -9.40 12.22
N ARG A 81 5.82 -8.53 11.20
CA ARG A 81 5.32 -7.16 11.34
C ARG A 81 3.90 -7.14 11.90
N GLN A 82 3.01 -7.98 11.37
CA GLN A 82 1.63 -8.10 11.84
C GLN A 82 1.57 -8.56 13.30
N CYS A 83 2.37 -9.58 13.67
CA CYS A 83 2.47 -10.01 15.05
C CYS A 83 2.95 -8.87 15.97
N ILE A 84 3.96 -8.10 15.56
CA ILE A 84 4.45 -6.94 16.33
C ILE A 84 3.34 -5.89 16.44
N ALA A 85 2.67 -5.52 15.35
CA ALA A 85 1.57 -4.54 15.40
C ALA A 85 0.46 -5.00 16.37
N LYS A 86 0.10 -6.29 16.35
CA LYS A 86 -0.87 -6.85 17.30
C LYS A 86 -0.36 -6.81 18.74
N ARG A 87 0.90 -7.16 18.97
CA ARG A 87 1.48 -7.23 20.32
C ARG A 87 1.66 -5.86 20.96
N GLU A 88 2.16 -4.91 20.19
CA GLU A 88 2.53 -3.60 20.70
C GLU A 88 1.32 -2.67 20.88
N SER A 89 0.25 -2.88 20.09
CA SER A 89 -0.88 -1.94 20.08
C SER A 89 -2.23 -2.57 19.76
N GLU A 90 -2.33 -3.89 19.63
CA GLU A 90 -3.53 -4.60 19.14
C GLU A 90 -3.99 -4.21 17.72
N GLY A 91 -3.13 -3.52 16.96
CA GLY A 91 -3.45 -2.96 15.64
C GLY A 91 -3.94 -1.51 15.68
N HIS A 92 -3.76 -0.81 16.81
CA HIS A 92 -4.08 0.61 16.92
C HIS A 92 -2.90 1.49 16.49
N TYR A 93 -3.07 2.24 15.40
CA TYR A 93 -2.00 3.08 14.85
C TYR A 93 -1.93 4.48 15.49
N ASP A 94 -2.93 4.89 16.27
CA ASP A 94 -3.07 6.25 16.82
C ASP A 94 -2.89 6.33 18.34
N VAL A 95 -2.45 5.24 18.96
CA VAL A 95 -2.26 5.18 20.42
C VAL A 95 -0.89 5.70 20.85
N VAL A 96 -0.85 6.12 22.11
CA VAL A 96 0.38 6.48 22.82
C VAL A 96 0.39 5.72 24.14
N SER A 97 1.46 4.98 24.42
CA SER A 97 1.59 4.30 25.71
C SER A 97 1.90 5.28 26.84
N ARG A 98 1.69 4.85 28.08
CA ARG A 98 2.04 5.62 29.28
C ARG A 98 3.52 6.03 29.32
N SER A 99 4.40 5.23 28.71
CA SER A 99 5.84 5.49 28.62
C SER A 99 6.26 6.35 27.42
N GLY A 100 5.30 6.90 26.65
CA GLY A 100 5.59 7.82 25.55
C GLY A 100 6.00 7.15 24.24
N TYR A 101 5.66 5.88 24.02
CA TYR A 101 5.85 5.21 22.73
C TYR A 101 4.58 5.30 21.89
N HIS A 102 4.73 5.38 20.57
CA HIS A 102 3.65 5.80 19.67
C HIS A 102 3.32 4.76 18.60
N GLY A 103 2.04 4.73 18.24
CA GLY A 103 1.52 4.05 17.07
C GLY A 103 1.58 2.54 17.13
N ALA A 104 1.38 1.90 15.98
CA ALA A 104 1.14 0.45 15.94
C ALA A 104 2.35 -0.38 16.41
N TYR A 105 3.54 0.19 16.24
CA TYR A 105 4.82 -0.45 16.52
C TYR A 105 5.48 0.07 17.80
N GLN A 106 4.78 0.92 18.57
CA GLN A 106 5.26 1.54 19.80
C GLN A 106 6.70 2.04 19.64
N MET A 107 6.95 2.93 18.68
CA MET A 107 8.27 3.54 18.50
C MET A 107 8.45 4.76 19.41
N SER A 108 9.67 5.00 19.86
CA SER A 108 10.00 6.26 20.52
C SER A 108 9.96 7.43 19.52
N PRO A 109 9.72 8.67 19.99
CA PRO A 109 9.76 9.86 19.13
C PRO A 109 11.07 10.00 18.35
N GLN A 110 12.21 9.69 18.97
CA GLN A 110 13.52 9.78 18.37
C GLN A 110 13.72 8.73 17.27
N LEU A 111 13.25 7.50 17.49
CA LEU A 111 13.33 6.43 16.49
C LEU A 111 12.46 6.77 15.27
N ALA A 112 11.23 7.23 15.50
CA ALA A 112 10.34 7.68 14.42
C ALA A 112 10.97 8.84 13.63
N ARG A 113 11.52 9.85 14.33
CA ARG A 113 12.22 10.98 13.70
C ARG A 113 13.39 10.51 12.84
N GLY A 114 14.21 9.59 13.35
CA GLY A 114 15.33 8.98 12.61
C GLY A 114 14.87 8.29 11.33
N ALA A 115 13.80 7.49 11.41
CA ALA A 115 13.23 6.81 10.25
C ALA A 115 12.82 7.78 9.13
N THR A 116 12.31 8.98 9.47
CA THR A 116 11.95 9.97 8.42
C THR A 116 13.14 10.38 7.57
N TRP A 117 14.35 10.43 8.11
CA TRP A 117 15.57 10.76 7.36
C TRP A 117 16.00 9.60 6.47
N MET A 118 15.90 8.37 6.99
CA MET A 118 16.20 7.15 6.25
C MET A 118 15.26 6.96 5.05
N MET A 119 13.98 7.33 5.22
CA MET A 119 12.95 7.20 4.19
C MET A 119 13.07 8.21 3.03
N VAL A 120 13.76 9.35 3.21
CA VAL A 120 13.75 10.45 2.21
C VAL A 120 14.22 9.99 0.83
N ARG A 121 15.39 9.31 0.77
CA ARG A 121 16.02 8.95 -0.50
C ARG A 121 15.11 8.11 -1.40
N GLU A 122 14.43 7.14 -0.80
CA GLU A 122 13.50 6.29 -1.52
C GLU A 122 12.26 7.08 -1.99
N HIS A 123 11.64 7.84 -1.07
CA HIS A 123 10.40 8.52 -1.39
C HIS A 123 10.57 9.64 -2.41
N ARG A 124 11.80 10.18 -2.58
CA ARG A 124 12.14 11.07 -3.71
C ARG A 124 11.88 10.42 -5.06
N GLN A 125 12.18 9.12 -5.20
CA GLN A 125 11.94 8.36 -6.43
C GLN A 125 10.45 8.10 -6.67
N LEU A 126 9.66 7.94 -5.61
CA LEU A 126 8.23 7.60 -5.68
C LEU A 126 7.31 8.83 -5.82
N LEU A 127 7.64 9.91 -5.14
CA LEU A 127 6.79 11.10 -5.00
C LEU A 127 7.34 12.31 -5.76
N GLY A 128 8.60 12.25 -6.22
CA GLY A 128 9.36 13.40 -6.68
C GLY A 128 10.05 14.15 -5.53
N ASP A 129 11.14 14.83 -5.85
CA ASP A 129 12.06 15.42 -4.88
C ASP A 129 11.39 16.37 -3.88
N GLN A 130 10.68 17.37 -4.40
CA GLN A 130 10.04 18.38 -3.56
C GLN A 130 8.93 17.80 -2.68
N ALA A 131 8.10 16.92 -3.24
CA ALA A 131 6.98 16.34 -2.51
C ALA A 131 7.47 15.42 -1.38
N ALA A 132 8.45 14.57 -1.66
CA ALA A 132 9.05 13.69 -0.66
C ALA A 132 9.65 14.49 0.50
N VAL A 133 10.46 15.52 0.20
CA VAL A 133 11.08 16.35 1.25
C VAL A 133 10.01 17.03 2.10
N ARG A 134 8.97 17.61 1.50
CA ARG A 134 7.86 18.24 2.23
C ARG A 134 7.10 17.24 3.11
N VAL A 135 6.74 16.08 2.59
CA VAL A 135 5.98 15.07 3.33
C VAL A 135 6.79 14.53 4.51
N LEU A 136 8.05 14.14 4.28
CA LEU A 136 8.89 13.61 5.34
C LEU A 136 9.24 14.68 6.38
N ALA A 137 9.40 15.95 5.99
CA ALA A 137 9.55 17.05 6.96
C ALA A 137 8.30 17.23 7.83
N LYS A 138 7.10 17.16 7.23
CA LYS A 138 5.84 17.22 7.99
C LYS A 138 5.71 16.07 8.97
N LEU A 139 5.99 14.84 8.53
CA LEU A 139 5.97 13.66 9.40
C LEU A 139 6.95 13.82 10.56
N ARG A 140 8.15 14.35 10.30
CA ARG A 140 9.18 14.58 11.32
C ARG A 140 8.77 15.58 12.40
N ALA A 141 7.87 16.51 12.09
CA ALA A 141 7.28 17.47 13.03
C ALA A 141 5.97 16.96 13.67
N THR A 142 5.48 15.79 13.26
CA THR A 142 4.20 15.24 13.71
C THR A 142 4.46 14.01 14.60
N PRO A 143 3.77 13.85 15.74
CA PRO A 143 3.85 12.61 16.52
C PRO A 143 3.49 11.38 15.66
N LEU A 144 4.21 10.27 15.81
CA LEU A 144 4.00 9.06 14.99
C LEU A 144 2.55 8.55 15.06
N SER A 145 1.88 8.67 16.20
CA SER A 145 0.47 8.29 16.36
C SER A 145 -0.50 9.08 15.47
N ARG A 146 -0.07 10.20 14.87
CA ARG A 146 -0.85 10.98 13.91
C ARG A 146 -0.42 10.74 12.46
N TRP A 147 0.55 9.85 12.22
CA TRP A 147 0.96 9.50 10.86
C TRP A 147 -0.05 8.53 10.26
N PRO A 148 -0.40 8.67 8.97
CA PRO A 148 -1.16 7.64 8.27
C PRO A 148 -0.47 6.28 8.36
N ARG A 149 -1.27 5.20 8.34
CA ARG A 149 -0.81 3.80 8.44
C ARG A 149 0.38 3.52 7.53
N TYR A 150 0.30 3.98 6.28
CA TYR A 150 1.36 3.77 5.28
C TYR A 150 2.74 4.22 5.79
N TRP A 151 2.81 5.38 6.43
CA TRP A 151 4.07 5.95 6.89
C TRP A 151 4.61 5.27 8.14
N GLN A 152 3.74 4.72 8.98
CA GLN A 152 4.17 3.88 10.10
C GLN A 152 4.73 2.55 9.60
N ASP A 153 4.07 1.91 8.62
CA ASP A 153 4.54 0.67 8.01
C ASP A 153 5.86 0.87 7.24
N ALA A 154 6.00 2.01 6.55
CA ALA A 154 7.22 2.41 5.88
C ALA A 154 8.37 2.61 6.89
N ALA A 155 8.10 3.30 8.01
CA ALA A 155 9.08 3.49 9.07
C ALA A 155 9.51 2.15 9.68
N PHE A 156 8.56 1.27 10.02
CA PHE A 156 8.86 -0.07 10.53
C PHE A 156 9.75 -0.84 9.56
N SER A 157 9.33 -0.95 8.31
CA SER A 157 10.06 -1.72 7.30
C SER A 157 11.47 -1.18 7.09
N THR A 158 11.60 0.16 7.04
CA THR A 158 12.87 0.85 6.91
C THR A 158 13.81 0.54 8.08
N ILE A 159 13.34 0.67 9.32
CA ILE A 159 14.15 0.37 10.51
C ILE A 159 14.51 -1.12 10.55
N TYR A 160 13.52 -1.99 10.40
CA TYR A 160 13.67 -3.44 10.55
C TYR A 160 14.66 -4.02 9.52
N ASN A 161 14.71 -3.45 8.31
CA ASN A 161 15.47 -4.00 7.19
C ASN A 161 16.61 -3.09 6.69
N TRP A 162 16.97 -2.01 7.39
CA TRP A 162 17.89 -0.97 6.89
C TRP A 162 19.22 -1.49 6.34
N ARG A 163 19.90 -2.36 7.12
CA ARG A 163 21.20 -2.96 6.75
C ARG A 163 21.09 -4.37 6.16
N GLY A 164 19.87 -4.84 5.96
CA GLY A 164 19.57 -6.23 5.63
C GLY A 164 18.35 -6.73 6.38
N THR A 165 17.77 -7.83 5.89
CA THR A 165 16.55 -8.42 6.44
C THR A 165 16.71 -8.70 7.93
N GLY A 166 15.87 -8.10 8.78
CA GLY A 166 15.90 -8.30 10.23
C GLY A 166 17.02 -7.59 11.00
N SER A 167 17.86 -6.79 10.34
CA SER A 167 18.96 -6.06 11.01
C SER A 167 18.49 -5.13 12.13
N GLY A 168 17.25 -4.63 12.08
CA GLY A 168 16.64 -3.80 13.12
C GLY A 168 15.75 -4.56 14.12
N ALA A 169 15.72 -5.89 14.09
CA ALA A 169 14.79 -6.69 14.91
C ALA A 169 14.94 -6.46 16.42
N ALA A 170 16.13 -6.04 16.88
CA ALA A 170 16.40 -5.74 18.28
C ALA A 170 15.46 -4.66 18.87
N HIS A 171 14.95 -3.74 18.05
CA HIS A 171 13.98 -2.73 18.48
C HIS A 171 12.63 -3.32 18.94
N TRP A 172 12.33 -4.58 18.59
CA TRP A 172 11.06 -5.25 18.91
C TRP A 172 11.26 -6.65 19.53
N ARG A 173 12.36 -6.88 20.26
CA ARG A 173 12.64 -8.18 20.91
C ARG A 173 11.78 -8.47 22.14
N GLY A 174 11.20 -7.46 22.80
CA GLY A 174 10.41 -7.61 24.02
C GLY A 174 8.91 -7.76 23.77
N GLY A 175 8.12 -7.55 24.83
CA GLY A 175 6.64 -7.47 24.76
C GLY A 175 5.92 -8.60 25.48
N ARG A 176 4.58 -8.56 25.44
CA ARG A 176 3.70 -9.51 26.14
C ARG A 176 3.84 -10.97 25.66
N TRP A 177 4.23 -11.18 24.41
CA TRP A 177 4.48 -12.51 23.81
C TRP A 177 5.50 -12.43 22.67
N HIS A 178 5.90 -13.59 22.16
CA HIS A 178 6.88 -13.67 21.09
C HIS A 178 6.25 -13.59 19.70
N CYS A 179 6.88 -12.75 18.91
CA CYS A 179 6.93 -12.85 17.46
C CYS A 179 8.35 -13.33 17.16
#